data_AF-A0A933GMY7-F1
#
_entry.id   AF-A0A933GMY7-F1
#
_cell.length_a   1.000
_cell.length_b   1.000
_cell.length_c   1.000
_cell.angle_alpha   90.00
_cell.angle_beta   90.00
_cell.angle_gamma   90.00
#
_symmetry.space_group_name_H-M   'P 1'
#
loop_
_entity.id
_entity.type
_entity.pdbx_description
1 polymer ?
#
loop_
_entity_poly.entity_id
_entity_poly.type
_entity_poly.pdbx_seq_one_letter_code
_entity_poly.pdbx_strand_id
1 'polypeptide(L)'
;FQQKSGFPIRACPVLDTGSEHDLSKSIRGLMVKKYLNDRGFRILEALDQVAKQLNSTSARVSLAWLIARPSLTAPIASATNLEQLNDLIEATKLELDQSSIEFLNQASQYTIK
;
A
#
# COMPACT_ATOMS: atom_id res chain seq x y z
N PHE A 1 -22.16 -4.53 -36.33
CA PHE A 1 -22.81 -4.01 -35.11
C PHE A 1 -22.56 -5.00 -33.98
N GLN A 2 -21.32 -5.10 -33.51
CA GLN A 2 -20.70 -4.41 -32.37
C GLN A 2 -20.94 -5.10 -31.01
N GLN A 3 -19.79 -5.53 -30.45
CA GLN A 3 -19.43 -5.68 -29.03
C GLN A 3 -20.10 -6.78 -28.20
N LYS A 4 -19.37 -7.90 -28.04
CA LYS A 4 -19.44 -8.73 -26.83
C LYS A 4 -18.06 -8.75 -26.17
N SER A 5 -18.01 -8.03 -25.07
CA SER A 5 -16.95 -7.98 -24.06
C SER A 5 -16.75 -9.34 -23.42
N GLY A 6 -15.49 -9.74 -23.27
CA GLY A 6 -15.11 -10.98 -22.61
C GLY A 6 -13.61 -10.99 -22.35
N PHE A 7 -13.12 -10.10 -21.47
CA PHE A 7 -11.75 -10.13 -21.02
C PHE A 7 -11.68 -10.99 -19.74
N PRO A 8 -10.96 -12.12 -19.72
CA PRO A 8 -10.96 -13.03 -18.58
C PRO A 8 -10.10 -12.44 -17.45
N ILE A 9 -10.72 -12.19 -16.30
CA ILE A 9 -10.06 -11.81 -15.06
C ILE A 9 -9.32 -13.05 -14.54
N ARG A 10 -8.02 -13.17 -14.86
CA ARG A 10 -7.15 -14.17 -14.24
C ARG A 10 -6.92 -13.76 -12.78
N ALA A 11 -7.43 -14.59 -11.86
CA ALA A 11 -7.08 -14.57 -10.46
C ALA A 11 -5.55 -14.56 -10.30
N CYS A 12 -5.02 -13.54 -9.64
CA CYS A 12 -3.63 -13.52 -9.18
C CYS A 12 -3.62 -14.04 -7.74
N PRO A 13 -2.81 -15.06 -7.42
CA PRO A 13 -2.70 -15.57 -6.06
C PRO A 13 -2.03 -14.56 -5.14
N VAL A 14 -2.36 -14.68 -3.86
CA VAL A 14 -1.90 -13.86 -2.74
C VAL A 14 -0.37 -13.79 -2.68
N LEU A 15 0.13 -12.55 -2.72
CA LEU A 15 1.39 -12.01 -2.17
C LEU A 15 2.63 -12.94 -2.23
N ASP A 16 3.36 -12.86 -3.34
CA ASP A 16 4.80 -13.14 -3.35
C ASP A 16 5.55 -11.82 -3.58
N THR A 17 6.54 -11.57 -2.75
CA THR A 17 7.28 -10.29 -2.68
C THR A 17 8.07 -10.03 -3.97
N GLY A 18 7.60 -9.07 -4.77
CA GLY A 18 8.43 -8.15 -5.54
C GLY A 18 9.46 -8.74 -6.52
N SER A 19 9.03 -9.55 -7.48
CA SER A 19 9.89 -9.84 -8.65
C SER A 19 9.72 -8.75 -9.73
N GLU A 20 10.82 -8.32 -10.34
CA GLU A 20 10.83 -7.34 -11.45
C GLU A 20 9.91 -7.74 -12.62
N HIS A 21 9.56 -9.03 -12.71
CA HIS A 21 8.69 -9.61 -13.72
C HIS A 21 7.22 -9.16 -13.66
N ASP A 22 6.72 -8.66 -12.52
CA ASP A 22 5.37 -8.09 -12.45
C ASP A 22 5.33 -6.60 -12.84
N LEU A 23 6.46 -5.91 -12.78
CA LEU A 23 6.53 -4.47 -13.08
C LEU A 23 6.34 -4.19 -14.59
N SER A 24 6.66 -5.14 -15.46
CA SER A 24 6.55 -5.00 -16.92
C SER A 24 5.12 -5.19 -17.46
N LYS A 25 4.21 -5.73 -16.64
CA LYS A 25 2.85 -6.08 -17.07
C LYS A 25 1.89 -4.89 -17.12
N SER A 26 2.27 -3.73 -16.60
CA SER A 26 1.43 -2.53 -16.67
C SER A 26 2.23 -1.24 -16.56
N ILE A 27 1.68 -0.15 -17.12
CA ILE A 27 2.21 1.22 -16.94
C ILE A 27 2.34 1.55 -15.44
N ARG A 28 1.44 1.03 -14.60
CA ARG A 28 1.52 1.16 -13.14
C ARG A 28 2.75 0.49 -12.55
N GLY A 29 3.13 -0.70 -13.01
CA GLY A 29 4.35 -1.38 -12.57
C GLY A 29 5.62 -0.58 -12.87
N LEU A 30 5.71 0.03 -14.05
CA LEU A 30 6.81 0.93 -14.41
C LEU A 30 6.86 2.17 -13.49
N MET A 31 5.70 2.71 -13.10
CA MET A 31 5.60 3.85 -12.18
C MET A 31 5.98 3.49 -10.74
N VAL A 32 5.90 2.23 -10.34
CA VAL A 32 6.31 1.76 -9.00
C VAL A 32 7.83 1.61 -8.90
N LYS A 33 8.51 1.33 -10.02
CA LYS A 33 9.97 1.11 -10.05
C LYS A 33 10.78 2.24 -9.38
N LYS A 34 10.35 3.50 -9.51
CA LYS A 34 11.03 4.65 -8.86
C LYS A 34 11.00 4.61 -7.34
N TYR A 35 10.06 3.86 -6.75
CA TYR A 35 9.93 3.69 -5.31
C TYR A 35 10.61 2.42 -4.80
N LEU A 36 11.04 1.50 -5.68
CA LEU A 36 11.83 0.32 -5.31
C LEU A 36 13.31 0.68 -5.17
N ASN A 37 13.60 1.49 -4.16
CA ASN A 37 14.94 1.94 -3.80
C ASN A 37 15.15 1.75 -2.28
N ASP A 38 16.36 2.01 -1.78
CA ASP A 38 16.71 1.81 -0.36
C ASP A 38 15.75 2.50 0.61
N ARG A 39 15.23 3.68 0.25
CA ARG A 39 14.21 4.37 1.04
C ARG A 39 12.87 3.63 1.00
N GLY A 40 12.45 3.18 -0.17
CA GLY A 40 11.21 2.40 -0.33
C GLY A 40 11.24 1.10 0.44
N PHE A 41 12.34 0.34 0.36
CA PHE A 41 12.49 -0.90 1.12
C PHE A 41 12.47 -0.67 2.62
N ARG A 42 13.12 0.38 3.12
CA ARG A 42 13.05 0.77 4.53
C ARG A 42 11.62 1.07 5.00
N ILE A 43 10.83 1.75 4.16
CA ILE A 43 9.42 2.03 4.47
C ILE A 43 8.61 0.74 4.47
N LEU A 44 8.83 -0.16 3.50
CA LEU A 44 8.14 -1.45 3.44
C LEU A 44 8.44 -2.31 4.67
N GLU A 45 9.71 -2.40 5.08
CA GLU A 45 10.10 -3.11 6.31
C GLU A 45 9.41 -2.53 7.54
N ALA A 46 9.36 -1.20 7.67
CA ALA A 46 8.69 -0.55 8.78
C ALA A 46 7.17 -0.82 8.80
N LEU A 47 6.52 -0.77 7.63
CA LEU A 47 5.11 -1.12 7.48
C LEU A 47 4.84 -2.58 7.85
N ASP A 48 5.70 -3.51 7.43
CA ASP A 48 5.54 -4.94 7.73
C ASP A 48 5.70 -5.23 9.23
N GLN A 49 6.59 -4.51 9.92
CA GLN A 49 6.74 -4.65 11.37
C GLN A 49 5.47 -4.19 12.10
N VAL A 50 4.94 -3.01 11.77
CA VAL A 50 3.71 -2.49 12.39
C VAL A 50 2.50 -3.35 12.03
N ALA A 51 2.41 -3.82 10.78
CA ALA A 51 1.35 -4.71 10.33
C ALA A 51 1.32 -6.02 11.13
N LYS A 52 2.49 -6.61 11.42
CA LYS A 52 2.60 -7.81 12.27
C LYS A 52 2.14 -7.54 13.71
N GLN A 53 2.52 -6.41 14.29
CA GLN A 53 2.12 -6.04 15.66
C GLN A 53 0.60 -5.89 15.78
N LEU A 54 -0.04 -5.34 14.74
CA LEU A 54 -1.48 -5.06 14.72
C LEU A 54 -2.32 -6.17 14.07
N ASN A 55 -1.72 -7.32 13.72
CA ASN A 55 -2.37 -8.39 12.95
C ASN A 55 -3.15 -7.87 11.73
N SER A 56 -2.56 -6.90 11.02
CA SER A 56 -3.16 -6.20 9.89
C SER A 56 -2.31 -6.37 8.63
N THR A 57 -2.72 -5.75 7.52
CA THR A 57 -1.96 -5.75 6.27
C THR A 57 -1.20 -4.45 6.10
N SER A 58 -0.06 -4.50 5.41
CA SER A 58 0.77 -3.31 5.12
C SER A 58 -0.03 -2.24 4.34
N ALA A 59 -0.99 -2.66 3.51
CA ALA A 59 -1.94 -1.76 2.84
C ALA A 59 -2.83 -1.01 3.84
N ARG A 60 -3.46 -1.71 4.79
CA ARG A 60 -4.32 -1.09 5.81
C ARG A 60 -3.53 -0.15 6.71
N VAL A 61 -2.36 -0.57 7.17
CA VAL A 61 -1.46 0.24 8.00
C VAL A 61 -1.02 1.50 7.26
N SER A 62 -0.65 1.38 5.98
CA SER A 62 -0.23 2.55 5.19
C SER A 62 -1.33 3.60 5.04
N LEU A 63 -2.58 3.17 4.89
CA LEU A 63 -3.72 4.08 4.78
C LEU A 63 -4.10 4.68 6.13
N ALA A 64 -4.13 3.87 7.20
CA ALA A 64 -4.33 4.34 8.57
C ALA A 64 -3.29 5.40 8.96
N TRP A 65 -2.04 5.20 8.56
CA TRP A 65 -0.96 6.16 8.79
C TRP A 65 -1.17 7.49 8.04
N LEU A 66 -1.73 7.46 6.83
CA LEU A 66 -2.11 8.69 6.12
C LEU A 66 -3.29 9.40 6.78
N ILE A 67 -4.28 8.65 7.26
CA ILE A 67 -5.46 9.19 7.97
C ILE A 67 -5.05 9.87 9.28
N ALA A 68 -4.09 9.28 10.00
CA ALA A 68 -3.60 9.82 11.29
C ALA A 68 -2.85 11.16 11.16
N ARG A 69 -2.56 11.63 9.94
CA ARG A 69 -1.80 12.88 9.74
C ARG A 69 -2.73 14.11 9.74
N PRO A 70 -2.54 15.05 10.67
CA PRO A 70 -3.44 16.21 10.80
C PRO A 70 -3.39 17.17 9.60
N SER A 71 -2.30 17.16 8.82
CA SER A 71 -2.15 18.01 7.63
C SER A 71 -2.90 17.48 6.40
N LEU A 72 -3.51 16.30 6.47
CA LEU A 72 -4.13 15.64 5.33
C LEU A 72 -5.64 15.47 5.59
N THR A 73 -6.46 16.18 4.79
CA THR A 73 -7.91 16.21 5.01
C THR A 73 -8.59 14.86 4.76
N ALA A 74 -8.24 14.19 3.65
CA ALA A 74 -8.77 12.88 3.30
C ALA A 74 -7.86 12.20 2.26
N PRO A 75 -7.38 10.96 2.51
CA PRO A 75 -6.69 10.19 1.50
C PRO A 75 -7.67 9.74 0.40
N ILE A 76 -7.24 9.83 -0.86
CA ILE A 76 -8.00 9.31 -2.01
C ILE A 76 -7.49 7.91 -2.35
N ALA A 77 -8.35 6.91 -2.21
CA ALA A 77 -8.06 5.52 -2.56
C ALA A 77 -9.22 4.92 -3.35
N SER A 78 -8.91 4.06 -4.33
CA SER A 78 -9.91 3.34 -5.13
C SER A 78 -9.72 1.83 -5.01
N ALA A 79 -10.83 1.10 -5.03
CA ALA A 79 -10.86 -0.35 -5.01
C ALA A 79 -11.38 -0.86 -6.35
N THR A 80 -10.78 -1.93 -6.85
CA THR A 80 -11.18 -2.61 -8.08
C THR A 80 -11.96 -3.90 -7.82
N ASN A 81 -12.00 -4.34 -6.56
CA ASN A 81 -12.75 -5.50 -6.09
C ASN A 81 -13.25 -5.27 -4.65
N LEU A 82 -14.11 -6.15 -4.16
CA LEU A 82 -14.72 -6.03 -2.83
C LEU A 82 -13.73 -6.23 -1.69
N GLU A 83 -12.71 -7.07 -1.87
CA GLU A 83 -11.68 -7.31 -0.86
C GLU A 83 -10.88 -6.04 -0.58
N GLN A 84 -10.46 -5.33 -1.63
CA GLN A 84 -9.81 -4.04 -1.53
C GLN A 84 -10.72 -3.00 -0.87
N LEU A 85 -12.01 -3.00 -1.19
CA LEU A 85 -12.96 -2.09 -0.55
C LEU A 85 -13.03 -2.34 0.96
N ASN A 86 -13.09 -3.61 1.37
CA ASN A 86 -13.07 -3.98 2.78
C ASN A 86 -11.77 -3.54 3.46
N ASP A 87 -10.61 -3.69 2.79
CA ASP A 87 -9.33 -3.19 3.32
C ASP A 87 -9.34 -1.67 3.53
N LEU A 88 -9.91 -0.90 2.60
CA LEU A 88 -10.01 0.55 2.75
C LEU A 88 -10.89 0.94 3.94
N ILE A 89 -11.98 0.19 4.18
CA ILE A 89 -12.87 0.42 5.32
C ILE A 89 -12.20 0.02 6.63
N GLU A 90 -11.53 -1.13 6.69
CA GLU A 90 -10.86 -1.58 7.91
C GLU A 90 -9.68 -0.68 8.28
N ALA A 91 -9.00 -0.11 7.29
CA ALA A 91 -7.96 0.87 7.53
C ALA A 91 -8.45 2.15 8.21
N THR A 92 -9.71 2.58 8.00
CA THR A 92 -10.24 3.79 8.67
C THR A 92 -10.59 3.54 10.14
N LYS A 93 -10.72 2.27 10.55
CA LYS A 93 -10.98 1.85 11.93
C LYS A 93 -9.71 1.49 12.68
N LEU A 94 -8.59 1.37 11.99
CA LEU A 94 -7.32 0.97 12.57
C LEU A 94 -6.68 2.15 13.29
N GLU A 95 -6.61 2.08 14.61
CA GLU A 95 -5.92 3.07 15.43
C GLU A 95 -4.43 2.72 15.56
N LEU A 96 -3.57 3.63 15.11
CA LEU A 96 -2.14 3.54 15.29
C LEU A 96 -1.75 4.29 16.56
N ASP A 97 -0.94 3.65 17.41
CA ASP A 97 -0.35 4.32 18.55
C ASP A 97 0.73 5.33 18.10
N GLN A 98 1.02 6.28 18.98
CA GLN A 98 1.99 7.35 18.69
C GLN A 98 3.37 6.78 18.31
N SER A 99 3.80 5.69 18.95
CA SER A 99 5.05 5.00 18.64
C SER A 99 5.11 4.49 17.20
N SER A 100 4.05 3.81 16.73
CA SER A 100 4.01 3.32 15.34
C SER A 100 3.99 4.47 14.34
N ILE A 101 3.25 5.54 14.64
CA ILE A 101 3.20 6.73 13.78
C ILE A 101 4.59 7.36 13.64
N GLU A 102 5.31 7.53 14.76
CA GLU A 102 6.65 8.10 14.77
C GLU A 102 7.67 7.19 14.07
N PHE A 103 7.58 5.89 14.28
CA PHE A 103 8.43 4.91 13.61
C PHE A 103 8.27 4.96 12.08
N LEU A 104 7.02 4.95 11.59
CA LEU A 104 6.73 5.09 10.16
C LEU A 104 7.16 6.46 9.61
N ASN A 105 6.98 7.53 10.39
CA ASN A 105 7.46 8.87 10.03
C ASN A 105 8.98 8.87 9.84
N GLN A 106 9.74 8.34 10.78
CA GLN A 106 11.20 8.25 10.71
C GLN A 106 11.66 7.41 9.52
N ALA A 107 11.07 6.24 9.30
CA ALA A 107 11.36 5.39 8.15
C ALA A 107 11.14 6.11 6.82
N SER A 108 10.14 7.01 6.77
CA SER A 108 9.77 7.77 5.58
C SER A 108 10.61 9.05 5.34
N GLN A 109 11.46 9.46 6.28
CA GLN A 109 12.20 10.71 6.12
C GLN A 109 13.16 10.67 4.93
N TYR A 110 13.28 11.81 4.25
CA TYR A 110 14.32 12.00 3.25
C TYR A 110 15.62 12.36 3.97
N THR A 111 16.66 11.56 3.76
CA THR A 111 18.01 11.97 4.13
C THR A 111 18.45 13.03 3.13
N ILE A 112 18.44 14.29 3.55
CA ILE A 112 19.05 15.38 2.79
C ILE A 112 20.57 15.16 2.91
N LYS A 113 21.22 14.91 1.78
CA LYS A 113 22.68 14.93 1.65
C LYS A 113 23.16 16.35 1.38
#